data_AF-A0A7Y3I2Z3-F1
#
_entry.id   AF-A0A7Y3I2Z3-F1
#
_cell.length_a   1.000
_cell.length_b   1.000
_cell.length_c   1.000
_cell.angle_alpha   90.00
_cell.angle_beta   90.00
_cell.angle_gamma   90.00
#
_symmetry.space_group_name_H-M   'P 1'
#
loop_
_entity.id
_entity.type
_entity.pdbx_description
1 polymer ?
#
loop_
_entity_poly.entity_id
_entity_poly.type
_entity_poly.pdbx_seq_one_letter_code
_entity_poly.pdbx_strand_id
1 'polypeptide(L)'
;MAIILRAFVAALVLLAAAAPAAFAQPASITSLATKSSLSPDDRNRIEDFASGWTDRLAAETTPPEEIRRVRGKLLEPVRSPGVSGVFRDQYSRALVPKLETIAAGADAHRAVNALIVTSGLGSERALDLLLDHASVRDEPARFRRLAAARGCSVLFSRGPLDDINANRILGAARRLQEAAREETDAVTLRHQLQAILAAAEELPPPNAAGQANIRTFFIRALDGVADAVGNSATERPVDRLAAVYPVLNALRAYFLELGSAEQRTFGRQLGPVLQKMLDATDTRWDDIQSRPRPDNQPGNFIELAERFLSTIDAIVRGGRPPSTQLRAAWQSKNRDQYRADLQAWQSVVSSY
;
A
#
# COMPACT_ATOMS: atom_id res chain seq x y z
N MET A 1 -45.06 50.14 -37.62
CA MET A 1 -45.32 48.81 -37.02
C MET A 1 -44.52 47.77 -37.82
N ALA A 2 -43.19 47.77 -37.89
CA ALA A 2 -42.14 47.95 -36.88
C ALA A 2 -42.26 46.93 -35.73
N ILE A 3 -41.23 46.07 -35.61
CA ILE A 3 -40.90 45.19 -34.48
C ILE A 3 -41.57 43.78 -34.44
N ILE A 4 -41.62 43.00 -35.53
CA ILE A 4 -41.81 41.52 -35.41
C ILE A 4 -41.05 40.75 -36.52
N LEU A 5 -39.82 41.16 -36.86
CA LEU A 5 -39.04 40.45 -37.89
C LEU A 5 -37.53 40.38 -37.62
N ARG A 6 -37.13 40.43 -36.34
CA ARG A 6 -35.71 40.31 -35.92
C ARG A 6 -35.45 39.33 -34.77
N ALA A 7 -36.47 38.60 -34.29
CA ALA A 7 -36.33 37.71 -33.14
C ALA A 7 -36.10 36.22 -33.49
N PHE A 8 -36.23 35.82 -34.75
CA PHE A 8 -36.13 34.38 -35.12
C PHE A 8 -34.79 33.95 -35.74
N VAL A 9 -33.89 34.90 -36.05
CA VAL A 9 -32.54 34.59 -36.58
C VAL A 9 -31.47 34.59 -35.46
N ALA A 10 -31.80 35.09 -34.27
CA ALA A 10 -30.87 35.13 -33.13
C ALA A 10 -30.86 33.84 -32.29
N ALA A 11 -31.77 32.88 -32.55
CA ALA A 11 -31.83 31.60 -31.82
C ALA A 11 -31.04 30.46 -32.50
N LEU A 12 -30.49 30.67 -33.70
CA LEU A 12 -29.82 29.62 -34.49
C LEU A 12 -28.27 29.73 -34.51
N VAL A 13 -27.68 30.65 -33.74
CA VAL A 13 -26.22 30.87 -33.70
C VAL A 13 -25.59 30.48 -32.34
N LEU A 14 -26.39 30.04 -31.37
CA LEU A 14 -25.93 29.57 -30.05
C LEU A 14 -26.11 28.06 -29.84
N LEU A 15 -26.03 27.28 -30.93
CA LEU A 15 -25.93 25.82 -30.88
C LEU A 15 -24.63 25.31 -31.54
N ALA A 16 -23.60 26.15 -31.59
CA ALA A 16 -22.25 25.76 -31.99
C ALA A 16 -21.38 25.65 -30.73
N ALA A 17 -20.65 24.54 -30.62
CA ALA A 17 -19.65 24.23 -29.58
C ALA A 17 -20.14 23.60 -28.27
N ALA A 18 -20.89 22.50 -28.37
CA ALA A 18 -20.70 21.37 -27.44
C ALA A 18 -20.47 20.08 -28.24
N ALA A 19 -19.63 20.14 -29.28
CA ALA A 19 -19.06 18.91 -29.82
C ALA A 19 -18.12 18.38 -28.74
N PRO A 20 -18.31 17.15 -28.22
CA PRO A 20 -17.32 16.54 -27.36
C PRO A 20 -16.00 16.56 -28.13
N ALA A 21 -14.94 17.11 -27.53
CA ALA A 21 -13.62 17.14 -28.14
C ALA A 21 -13.27 15.70 -28.55
N ALA A 22 -13.34 15.44 -29.86
CA ALA A 22 -13.01 14.14 -30.41
C ALA A 22 -11.48 14.03 -30.39
N PHE A 23 -10.94 13.61 -29.25
CA PHE A 23 -9.52 13.32 -29.16
C PHE A 23 -9.21 12.18 -30.14
N ALA A 24 -8.33 12.42 -31.10
CA ALA A 24 -7.76 11.36 -31.94
C ALA A 24 -7.05 10.34 -31.04
N GLN A 25 -7.28 9.04 -31.26
CA GLN A 25 -6.66 8.00 -30.44
C GLN A 25 -5.17 7.91 -30.74
N PRO A 26 -4.29 7.99 -29.73
CA PRO A 26 -2.85 7.80 -29.95
C PRO A 26 -2.56 6.42 -30.54
N ALA A 27 -1.62 6.35 -31.48
CA ALA A 27 -1.21 5.08 -32.10
C ALA A 27 -0.56 4.15 -31.05
N SER A 28 -0.85 2.86 -31.11
CA SER A 28 -0.29 1.89 -30.15
C SER A 28 1.24 1.85 -30.20
N ILE A 29 1.85 1.72 -29.02
CA ILE A 29 3.30 1.58 -28.81
C ILE A 29 3.70 0.20 -28.29
N THR A 30 2.76 -0.76 -28.23
CA THR A 30 3.02 -2.11 -27.69
C THR A 30 4.16 -2.83 -28.42
N SER A 31 4.31 -2.62 -29.73
CA SER A 31 5.42 -3.19 -30.51
C SER A 31 6.80 -2.62 -30.16
N LEU A 32 6.86 -1.53 -29.39
CA LEU A 32 8.11 -0.93 -28.89
C LEU A 32 8.54 -1.53 -27.55
N ALA A 33 7.61 -2.18 -26.83
CA ALA A 33 7.81 -2.60 -25.44
C ALA A 33 8.96 -3.61 -25.27
N THR A 34 9.20 -4.47 -26.26
CA THR A 34 10.20 -5.55 -26.21
C THR A 34 11.51 -5.18 -26.89
N LYS A 35 11.65 -3.96 -27.44
CA LYS A 35 12.87 -3.54 -28.13
C LYS A 35 14.03 -3.38 -27.13
N SER A 36 15.20 -3.89 -27.48
CA SER A 36 16.43 -3.72 -26.69
C SER A 36 17.06 -2.32 -26.83
N SER A 37 16.67 -1.56 -27.86
CA SER A 37 17.07 -0.17 -28.09
C SER A 37 15.92 0.62 -28.72
N LEU A 38 15.92 1.95 -28.49
CA LEU A 38 14.91 2.87 -29.00
C LEU A 38 15.56 3.94 -29.86
N SER A 39 15.09 4.07 -31.11
CA SER A 39 15.47 5.18 -31.99
C SER A 39 14.86 6.51 -31.50
N PRO A 40 15.31 7.67 -32.02
CA PRO A 40 14.65 8.96 -31.74
C PRO A 40 13.15 8.93 -32.08
N ASP A 41 12.77 8.35 -33.21
CA ASP A 41 11.36 8.23 -33.61
C ASP A 41 10.55 7.34 -32.67
N ASP A 42 11.14 6.25 -32.16
CA ASP A 42 10.50 5.40 -31.15
C ASP A 42 10.22 6.19 -29.85
N ARG A 43 11.16 7.04 -29.43
CA ARG A 43 11.01 7.90 -28.24
C ARG A 43 9.91 8.95 -28.43
N ASN A 44 9.87 9.59 -29.60
CA ASN A 44 8.82 10.54 -29.94
C ASN A 44 7.43 9.88 -29.91
N ARG A 45 7.30 8.67 -30.49
CA ARG A 45 6.04 7.90 -30.44
C ARG A 45 5.61 7.55 -29.02
N ILE A 46 6.58 7.24 -28.15
CA ILE A 46 6.34 6.98 -26.73
C ILE A 46 5.81 8.24 -26.03
N GLU A 47 6.42 9.40 -26.28
CA GLU A 47 6.03 10.69 -25.70
C GLU A 47 4.65 11.16 -26.18
N ASP A 48 4.36 11.00 -27.47
CA ASP A 48 3.06 11.30 -28.07
C ASP A 48 1.95 10.41 -27.47
N PHE A 49 2.22 9.11 -27.33
CA PHE A 49 1.29 8.17 -26.72
C PHE A 49 1.04 8.51 -25.24
N ALA A 50 2.10 8.77 -24.49
CA ALA A 50 2.02 9.14 -23.09
C ALA A 50 1.21 10.43 -22.91
N SER A 51 1.51 11.46 -23.70
CA SER A 51 0.80 12.75 -23.67
C SER A 51 -0.67 12.58 -24.02
N GLY A 52 -0.99 11.97 -25.16
CA GLY A 52 -2.38 11.86 -25.62
C GLY A 52 -3.31 11.13 -24.65
N TRP A 53 -2.82 10.13 -23.91
CA TRP A 53 -3.63 9.44 -22.89
C TRP A 53 -3.62 10.13 -21.52
N THR A 54 -2.52 10.77 -21.11
CA THR A 54 -2.50 11.54 -19.85
C THR A 54 -3.30 12.83 -19.94
N ASP A 55 -3.33 13.50 -21.10
CA ASP A 55 -4.17 14.67 -21.33
C ASP A 55 -5.66 14.31 -21.22
N ARG A 56 -6.05 13.13 -21.73
CA ARG A 56 -7.41 12.59 -21.53
C ARG A 56 -7.70 12.25 -20.07
N LEU A 57 -6.72 11.73 -19.33
CA LEU A 57 -6.88 11.45 -17.90
C LEU A 57 -7.08 12.76 -17.11
N ALA A 58 -6.36 13.81 -17.48
CA ALA A 58 -6.41 15.13 -16.84
C ALA A 58 -7.69 15.91 -17.20
N ALA A 59 -8.19 15.78 -18.42
CA ALA A 59 -9.31 16.58 -18.92
C ALA A 59 -10.57 16.43 -18.06
N GLU A 60 -11.12 17.55 -17.58
CA GLU A 60 -12.32 17.61 -16.74
C GLU A 60 -13.56 17.03 -17.42
N THR A 61 -13.60 17.09 -18.75
CA THR A 61 -14.68 16.58 -19.59
C THR A 61 -14.68 15.06 -19.75
N THR A 62 -13.61 14.38 -19.34
CA THR A 62 -13.52 12.91 -19.42
C THR A 62 -14.41 12.26 -18.36
N PRO A 63 -15.42 11.46 -18.75
CA PRO A 63 -16.32 10.87 -17.78
C PRO A 63 -15.68 9.68 -17.01
N PRO A 64 -16.19 9.30 -15.83
CA PRO A 64 -15.58 8.28 -14.98
C PRO A 64 -15.36 6.90 -15.62
N GLU A 65 -16.27 6.47 -16.49
CA GLU A 65 -16.15 5.23 -17.25
C GLU A 65 -15.00 5.29 -18.26
N GLU A 66 -14.77 6.44 -18.87
CA GLU A 66 -13.68 6.67 -19.81
C GLU A 66 -12.33 6.70 -19.09
N ILE A 67 -12.26 7.25 -17.88
CA ILE A 67 -11.04 7.24 -17.06
C ILE A 67 -10.52 5.81 -16.84
N ARG A 68 -11.41 4.83 -16.66
CA ARG A 68 -11.01 3.41 -16.55
C ARG A 68 -10.40 2.88 -17.85
N ARG A 69 -10.95 3.28 -19.00
CA ARG A 69 -10.41 2.93 -20.33
C ARG A 69 -9.04 3.57 -20.53
N VAL A 70 -8.90 4.85 -20.23
CA VAL A 70 -7.64 5.61 -20.31
C VAL A 70 -6.56 4.95 -19.46
N ARG A 71 -6.87 4.59 -18.20
CA ARG A 71 -5.95 3.84 -17.34
C ARG A 71 -5.54 2.49 -17.95
N GLY A 72 -6.50 1.77 -18.55
CA GLY A 72 -6.22 0.52 -19.26
C GLY A 72 -5.21 0.73 -20.38
N LYS A 73 -5.39 1.80 -21.17
CA LYS A 73 -4.50 2.15 -22.29
C LYS A 73 -3.11 2.61 -21.85
N LEU A 74 -3.02 3.39 -20.78
CA LEU A 74 -1.73 3.78 -20.17
C LEU A 74 -0.94 2.59 -19.62
N LEU A 75 -1.62 1.54 -19.15
CA LEU A 75 -0.97 0.35 -18.60
C LEU A 75 -0.76 -0.77 -19.62
N GLU A 76 -1.36 -0.68 -20.80
CA GLU A 76 -1.26 -1.71 -21.85
C GLU A 76 0.20 -1.99 -22.25
N PRO A 77 1.07 -1.00 -22.53
CA PRO A 77 2.42 -1.27 -23.02
C PRO A 77 3.28 -2.02 -21.99
N VAL A 78 3.17 -1.64 -20.71
CA VAL A 78 3.96 -2.20 -19.61
C VAL A 78 3.48 -3.56 -19.11
N ARG A 79 2.32 -4.03 -19.59
CA ARG A 79 1.78 -5.37 -19.31
C ARG A 79 2.20 -6.42 -20.33
N SER A 80 2.88 -6.01 -21.39
CA SER A 80 3.32 -6.92 -22.44
C SER A 80 4.36 -7.90 -21.89
N PRO A 81 4.34 -9.19 -22.27
CA PRO A 81 5.42 -10.11 -21.92
C PRO A 81 6.76 -9.59 -22.47
N GLY A 82 7.81 -9.64 -21.64
CA GLY A 82 9.17 -9.28 -22.07
C GLY A 82 9.41 -7.77 -22.27
N VAL A 83 8.70 -6.90 -21.56
CA VAL A 83 9.01 -5.45 -21.58
C VAL A 83 10.48 -5.22 -21.22
N SER A 84 11.21 -4.53 -22.08
CA SER A 84 12.62 -4.21 -21.85
C SER A 84 12.76 -3.07 -20.82
N GLY A 85 13.85 -3.11 -20.04
CA GLY A 85 14.16 -2.02 -19.10
C GLY A 85 14.35 -0.67 -19.79
N VAL A 86 14.91 -0.66 -21.02
CA VAL A 86 15.08 0.57 -21.83
C VAL A 86 13.73 1.20 -22.19
N PHE A 87 12.75 0.39 -22.60
CA PHE A 87 11.39 0.88 -22.84
C PHE A 87 10.75 1.37 -21.54
N ARG A 88 10.86 0.60 -20.47
CA ARG A 88 10.26 0.94 -19.17
C ARG A 88 10.80 2.27 -18.62
N ASP A 89 12.11 2.50 -18.71
CA ASP A 89 12.75 3.76 -18.31
C ASP A 89 12.22 4.93 -19.16
N GLN A 90 12.24 4.82 -20.49
CA GLN A 90 11.77 5.89 -21.38
C GLN A 90 10.27 6.17 -21.17
N TYR A 91 9.45 5.14 -21.04
CA TYR A 91 8.01 5.31 -20.83
C TYR A 91 7.70 5.97 -19.49
N SER A 92 8.44 5.59 -18.44
CA SER A 92 8.32 6.22 -17.12
C SER A 92 8.76 7.68 -17.14
N ARG A 93 9.83 8.04 -17.88
CA ARG A 93 10.27 9.43 -18.05
C ARG A 93 9.18 10.29 -18.70
N ALA A 94 8.45 9.74 -19.68
CA ALA A 94 7.38 10.46 -20.36
C ALA A 94 6.10 10.59 -19.51
N LEU A 95 5.76 9.56 -18.72
CA LEU A 95 4.51 9.53 -17.97
C LEU A 95 4.57 10.17 -16.59
N VAL A 96 5.60 9.88 -15.78
CA VAL A 96 5.61 10.20 -14.35
C VAL A 96 5.40 11.70 -14.07
N PRO A 97 6.07 12.65 -14.76
CA PRO A 97 5.86 14.08 -14.50
C PRO A 97 4.40 14.54 -14.73
N LYS A 98 3.73 13.95 -15.74
CA LYS A 98 2.33 14.26 -16.04
C LYS A 98 1.40 13.63 -15.00
N LEU A 99 1.66 12.39 -14.59
CA LEU A 99 0.89 11.70 -13.56
C LEU A 99 1.03 12.38 -12.19
N GLU A 100 2.22 12.88 -11.85
CA GLU A 100 2.48 13.68 -10.65
C GLU A 100 1.61 14.94 -10.64
N THR A 101 1.57 15.67 -11.76
CA THR A 101 0.72 16.86 -11.91
C THR A 101 -0.77 16.53 -11.68
N ILE A 102 -1.25 15.42 -12.25
CA ILE A 102 -2.64 14.96 -12.07
C ILE A 102 -2.89 14.51 -10.62
N ALA A 103 -1.94 13.81 -10.00
CA ALA A 103 -2.03 13.34 -8.62
C ALA A 103 -2.13 14.49 -7.61
N ALA A 104 -1.38 15.58 -7.84
CA ALA A 104 -1.43 16.79 -7.02
C ALA A 104 -2.73 17.61 -7.21
N GLY A 105 -3.45 17.42 -8.33
CA GLY A 105 -4.67 18.15 -8.68
C GLY A 105 -5.84 17.91 -7.71
N ALA A 106 -6.78 18.86 -7.64
CA ALA A 106 -7.89 18.85 -6.68
C ALA A 106 -8.92 17.72 -6.90
N ASP A 107 -9.01 17.16 -8.11
CA ASP A 107 -9.93 16.09 -8.42
C ASP A 107 -9.45 14.75 -7.85
N ALA A 108 -10.13 14.29 -6.80
CA ALA A 108 -9.79 13.05 -6.11
C ALA A 108 -9.86 11.81 -7.02
N HIS A 109 -10.82 11.76 -7.95
CA HIS A 109 -10.98 10.61 -8.83
C HIS A 109 -9.83 10.51 -9.83
N ARG A 110 -9.43 11.63 -10.43
CA ARG A 110 -8.29 11.71 -11.35
C ARG A 110 -6.97 11.46 -10.63
N ALA A 111 -6.78 12.06 -9.45
CA ALA A 111 -5.58 11.88 -8.64
C ALA A 111 -5.38 10.40 -8.26
N VAL A 112 -6.43 9.72 -7.80
CA VAL A 112 -6.37 8.27 -7.49
C VAL A 112 -6.05 7.46 -8.74
N ASN A 113 -6.66 7.75 -9.89
CA ASN A 113 -6.37 7.00 -11.11
C ASN A 113 -4.94 7.25 -11.62
N ALA A 114 -4.39 8.45 -11.46
CA ALA A 114 -2.99 8.71 -11.77
C ALA A 114 -2.06 7.84 -10.92
N LEU A 115 -2.27 7.77 -9.60
CA LEU A 115 -1.48 6.91 -8.71
C LEU A 115 -1.64 5.41 -9.04
N ILE A 116 -2.82 4.97 -9.48
CA ILE A 116 -3.01 3.58 -9.96
C ILE A 116 -2.20 3.33 -11.24
N VAL A 117 -2.16 4.28 -12.18
CA VAL A 117 -1.28 4.16 -13.37
C VAL A 117 0.18 4.09 -12.93
N THR A 118 0.61 5.00 -12.05
CA THR A 118 1.97 5.02 -11.49
C THR A 118 2.37 3.66 -10.91
N SER A 119 1.53 3.05 -10.08
CA SER A 119 1.80 1.71 -9.51
C SER A 119 2.00 0.60 -10.54
N GLY A 120 1.48 0.81 -11.75
CA GLY A 120 1.58 -0.18 -12.80
C GLY A 120 2.81 -0.06 -13.69
N LEU A 121 3.59 1.03 -13.59
CA LEU A 121 4.77 1.26 -14.41
C LEU A 121 5.97 0.42 -13.99
N GLY A 122 6.06 0.09 -12.69
CA GLY A 122 7.11 -0.77 -12.14
C GLY A 122 8.53 -0.22 -12.34
N SER A 123 8.73 1.09 -12.14
CA SER A 123 10.02 1.77 -12.28
C SER A 123 10.39 2.55 -11.01
N GLU A 124 11.67 2.91 -10.85
CA GLU A 124 12.13 3.70 -9.69
C GLU A 124 11.39 5.04 -9.57
N ARG A 125 11.20 5.76 -10.68
CA ARG A 125 10.46 7.04 -10.70
C ARG A 125 9.01 6.89 -10.24
N ALA A 126 8.38 5.78 -10.62
CA ALA A 126 7.02 5.50 -10.18
C ALA A 126 6.97 5.19 -8.68
N LEU A 127 7.96 4.45 -8.17
CA LEU A 127 8.08 4.17 -6.74
C LEU A 127 8.30 5.46 -5.95
N ASP A 128 9.19 6.36 -6.39
CA ASP A 128 9.45 7.64 -5.73
C ASP A 128 8.16 8.48 -5.63
N LEU A 129 7.41 8.64 -6.73
CA LEU A 129 6.13 9.35 -6.72
C LEU A 129 5.12 8.74 -5.75
N LEU A 130 5.03 7.41 -5.68
CA LEU A 130 4.13 6.76 -4.72
C LEU A 130 4.57 7.03 -3.28
N LEU A 131 5.87 6.98 -2.99
CA LEU A 131 6.38 7.24 -1.65
C LEU A 131 6.16 8.69 -1.20
N ASP A 132 6.23 9.65 -2.13
CA ASP A 132 5.96 11.07 -1.85
C ASP A 132 4.51 11.30 -1.42
N HIS A 133 3.57 10.49 -1.91
CA HIS A 133 2.18 10.54 -1.50
C HIS A 133 1.81 9.56 -0.37
N ALA A 134 2.74 8.75 0.16
CA ALA A 134 2.39 7.68 1.11
C ALA A 134 2.35 8.13 2.58
N SER A 135 2.89 9.31 2.93
CA SER A 135 3.04 9.79 4.31
C SER A 135 2.04 10.89 4.68
N VAL A 136 1.55 10.88 5.92
CA VAL A 136 0.70 11.95 6.47
C VAL A 136 1.43 13.29 6.47
N ARG A 137 2.75 13.28 6.70
CA ARG A 137 3.58 14.49 6.74
C ARG A 137 3.60 15.22 5.40
N ASP A 138 3.66 14.46 4.31
CA ASP A 138 3.92 14.98 2.97
C ASP A 138 2.61 15.09 2.14
N GLU A 139 1.59 14.28 2.46
CA GLU A 139 0.30 14.28 1.76
C GLU A 139 -0.89 14.28 2.75
N PRO A 140 -1.57 15.42 2.97
CA PRO A 140 -2.70 15.49 3.89
C PRO A 140 -3.94 14.75 3.39
N ALA A 141 -4.10 14.57 2.07
CA ALA A 141 -5.28 13.92 1.50
C ALA A 141 -5.24 12.39 1.66
N ARG A 142 -6.07 11.88 2.59
CA ARG A 142 -6.21 10.45 2.90
C ARG A 142 -6.35 9.56 1.66
N PHE A 143 -7.15 9.96 0.68
CA PHE A 143 -7.42 9.12 -0.50
C PHE A 143 -6.18 8.95 -1.39
N ARG A 144 -5.28 9.95 -1.46
CA ARG A 144 -4.00 9.84 -2.17
C ARG A 144 -3.04 8.94 -1.42
N ARG A 145 -2.93 9.11 -0.10
CA ARG A 145 -2.13 8.20 0.75
C ARG A 145 -2.56 6.75 0.62
N LEU A 146 -3.86 6.50 0.64
CA LEU A 146 -4.40 5.16 0.45
C LEU A 146 -4.02 4.58 -0.93
N ALA A 147 -4.23 5.37 -2.00
CA ALA A 147 -3.90 4.94 -3.35
C ALA A 147 -2.38 4.70 -3.52
N ALA A 148 -1.56 5.56 -2.94
CA ALA A 148 -0.11 5.48 -2.95
C ALA A 148 0.42 4.26 -2.19
N ALA A 149 -0.02 4.06 -0.94
CA ALA A 149 0.37 2.91 -0.12
C ALA A 149 -0.02 1.58 -0.78
N ARG A 150 -1.24 1.50 -1.31
CA ARG A 150 -1.68 0.34 -2.10
C ARG A 150 -0.84 0.18 -3.37
N GLY A 151 -0.51 1.29 -4.02
CA GLY A 151 0.33 1.32 -5.22
C GLY A 151 1.73 0.77 -4.96
N CYS A 152 2.36 1.10 -3.84
CA CYS A 152 3.65 0.53 -3.43
C CYS A 152 3.55 -1.00 -3.29
N SER A 153 2.53 -1.51 -2.61
CA SER A 153 2.31 -2.96 -2.48
C SER A 153 2.13 -3.63 -3.85
N VAL A 154 1.34 -3.04 -4.75
CA VAL A 154 1.15 -3.56 -6.12
C VAL A 154 2.44 -3.52 -6.92
N LEU A 155 3.24 -2.46 -6.78
CA LEU A 155 4.51 -2.31 -7.47
C LEU A 155 5.48 -3.41 -7.03
N PHE A 156 5.60 -3.64 -5.72
CA PHE A 156 6.44 -4.71 -5.20
C PHE A 156 5.97 -6.08 -5.69
N SER A 157 4.69 -6.44 -5.53
CA SER A 157 4.17 -7.78 -5.87
C SER A 157 4.05 -8.11 -7.37
N ARG A 158 4.55 -7.27 -8.29
CA ARG A 158 4.32 -7.43 -9.75
C ARG A 158 5.39 -8.26 -10.48
N GLY A 159 6.22 -8.99 -9.74
CA GLY A 159 7.30 -9.79 -10.29
C GLY A 159 8.61 -9.00 -10.39
N PRO A 160 9.63 -9.57 -11.03
CA PRO A 160 11.00 -9.16 -10.82
C PRO A 160 11.17 -7.65 -11.06
N LEU A 161 11.50 -6.95 -9.98
CA LEU A 161 11.91 -5.55 -10.03
C LEU A 161 13.35 -5.45 -10.54
N ASP A 162 13.68 -6.18 -11.60
CA ASP A 162 15.05 -6.32 -12.12
C ASP A 162 15.66 -4.94 -12.45
N ASP A 163 14.81 -3.96 -12.76
CA ASP A 163 15.18 -2.59 -13.06
C ASP A 163 15.24 -1.66 -11.82
N ILE A 164 14.85 -2.12 -10.62
CA ILE A 164 14.88 -1.34 -9.38
C ILE A 164 16.03 -1.83 -8.50
N ASN A 165 16.91 -0.92 -8.12
CA ASN A 165 18.04 -1.23 -7.26
C ASN A 165 17.57 -1.72 -5.87
N ALA A 166 18.18 -2.79 -5.35
CA ALA A 166 17.90 -3.32 -4.01
C ALA A 166 17.96 -2.25 -2.89
N ASN A 167 18.90 -1.30 -2.97
CA ASN A 167 19.01 -0.19 -2.02
C ASN A 167 17.81 0.76 -2.10
N ARG A 168 17.18 0.90 -3.27
CA ARG A 168 15.95 1.68 -3.44
C ARG A 168 14.77 0.99 -2.78
N ILE A 169 14.65 -0.33 -2.94
CA ILE A 169 13.62 -1.12 -2.24
C ILE A 169 13.79 -0.98 -0.72
N LEU A 170 15.02 -1.10 -0.23
CA LEU A 170 15.32 -0.91 1.20
C LEU A 170 14.96 0.50 1.69
N GLY A 171 15.32 1.54 0.94
CA GLY A 171 14.96 2.93 1.25
C GLY A 171 13.44 3.16 1.23
N ALA A 172 12.74 2.56 0.28
CA ALA A 172 11.29 2.62 0.18
C ALA A 172 10.60 1.95 1.38
N ALA A 173 11.05 0.76 1.78
CA ALA A 173 10.53 0.07 2.95
C ALA A 173 10.74 0.89 4.24
N ARG A 174 11.88 1.58 4.37
CA ARG A 174 12.12 2.50 5.49
C ARG A 174 11.15 3.69 5.48
N ARG A 175 10.94 4.34 4.33
CA ARG A 175 9.98 5.46 4.19
C ARG A 175 8.55 5.01 4.52
N LEU A 176 8.15 3.82 4.07
CA LEU A 176 6.85 3.23 4.40
C LEU A 176 6.73 2.90 5.89
N GLN A 177 7.79 2.43 6.53
CA GLN A 177 7.83 2.21 7.98
C GLN A 177 7.63 3.52 8.74
N GLU A 178 8.27 4.61 8.32
CA GLU A 178 8.09 5.93 8.93
C GLU A 178 6.64 6.41 8.74
N ALA A 179 6.11 6.30 7.52
CA ALA A 179 4.72 6.65 7.21
C ALA A 179 3.68 5.84 8.01
N ALA A 180 3.91 4.54 8.21
CA ALA A 180 3.03 3.66 8.99
C ALA A 180 2.93 4.04 10.47
N ARG A 181 4.00 4.60 11.06
CA ARG A 181 3.98 5.04 12.45
C ARG A 181 3.11 6.27 12.67
N GLU A 182 3.04 7.13 11.67
CA GLU A 182 2.30 8.40 11.72
C GLU A 182 0.86 8.28 11.21
N GLU A 183 0.57 7.22 10.43
CA GLU A 183 -0.75 7.06 9.82
C GLU A 183 -1.86 6.89 10.87
N THR A 184 -2.96 7.58 10.64
CA THR A 184 -4.17 7.57 11.47
C THR A 184 -5.32 6.83 10.81
N ASP A 185 -5.32 6.72 9.48
CA ASP A 185 -6.27 5.90 8.75
C ASP A 185 -5.87 4.42 8.74
N ALA A 186 -6.72 3.58 9.32
CA ALA A 186 -6.48 2.14 9.40
C ALA A 186 -6.33 1.45 8.03
N VAL A 187 -7.06 1.90 7.00
CA VAL A 187 -7.00 1.25 5.69
C VAL A 187 -5.68 1.57 5.00
N THR A 188 -5.24 2.83 5.06
CA THR A 188 -3.91 3.25 4.57
C THR A 188 -2.80 2.55 5.35
N LEU A 189 -2.88 2.52 6.69
CA LEU A 189 -1.92 1.82 7.55
C LEU A 189 -1.75 0.36 7.14
N ARG A 190 -2.86 -0.34 6.93
CA ARG A 190 -2.84 -1.73 6.45
C ARG A 190 -2.05 -1.86 5.15
N HIS A 191 -2.29 -0.98 4.18
CA HIS A 191 -1.60 -1.03 2.89
C HIS A 191 -0.12 -0.64 2.99
N GLN A 192 0.27 0.28 3.88
CA GLN A 192 1.67 0.58 4.15
C GLN A 192 2.38 -0.65 4.73
N LEU A 193 1.78 -1.32 5.71
CA LEU A 193 2.32 -2.55 6.30
C LEU A 193 2.42 -3.68 5.26
N GLN A 194 1.41 -3.86 4.41
CA GLN A 194 1.46 -4.82 3.30
C GLN A 194 2.57 -4.50 2.30
N ALA A 195 2.79 -3.22 1.99
CA ALA A 195 3.85 -2.80 1.08
C ALA A 195 5.25 -3.09 1.65
N ILE A 196 5.46 -2.90 2.97
CA ILE A 196 6.73 -3.25 3.62
C ILE A 196 6.95 -4.77 3.55
N LEU A 197 5.92 -5.59 3.80
CA LEU A 197 6.03 -7.04 3.72
C LEU A 197 6.32 -7.51 2.28
N ALA A 198 5.60 -6.98 1.29
CA ALA A 198 5.84 -7.27 -0.12
C ALA A 198 7.26 -6.88 -0.55
N ALA A 199 7.81 -5.78 -0.05
CA ALA A 199 9.20 -5.39 -0.32
C ALA A 199 10.22 -6.41 0.24
N ALA A 200 9.89 -7.12 1.33
CA ALA A 200 10.74 -8.15 1.91
C ALA A 200 10.75 -9.44 1.07
N GLU A 201 9.63 -9.76 0.41
CA GLU A 201 9.46 -10.93 -0.47
C GLU A 201 10.18 -10.74 -1.80
N GLU A 202 10.19 -9.50 -2.32
CA GLU A 202 10.60 -9.20 -3.70
C GLU A 202 12.09 -8.89 -3.87
N LEU A 203 12.85 -8.75 -2.78
CA LEU A 203 14.30 -8.61 -2.86
C LEU A 203 14.92 -9.94 -3.31
N PRO A 204 15.50 -10.05 -4.52
CA PRO A 204 16.02 -11.33 -5.00
C PRO A 204 17.30 -11.72 -4.23
N PRO A 205 17.59 -13.03 -4.08
CA PRO A 205 18.92 -13.50 -3.70
C PRO A 205 20.00 -12.86 -4.60
N PRO A 206 21.18 -12.49 -4.08
CA PRO A 206 21.72 -12.81 -2.75
C PRO A 206 21.41 -11.76 -1.64
N ASN A 207 20.40 -10.91 -1.79
CA ASN A 207 20.14 -9.77 -0.88
C ASN A 207 19.53 -10.15 0.49
N ALA A 208 19.94 -11.27 1.09
CA ALA A 208 19.41 -11.75 2.37
C ALA A 208 19.55 -10.71 3.51
N ALA A 209 20.65 -9.95 3.54
CA ALA A 209 20.83 -8.85 4.49
C ALA A 209 19.79 -7.72 4.28
N GLY A 210 19.45 -7.40 3.03
CA GLY A 210 18.41 -6.44 2.70
C GLY A 210 17.03 -6.91 3.19
N GLN A 211 16.69 -8.18 2.94
CA GLN A 211 15.44 -8.77 3.42
C GLN A 211 15.36 -8.72 4.96
N ALA A 212 16.44 -9.06 5.67
CA ALA A 212 16.51 -8.97 7.13
C ALA A 212 16.31 -7.54 7.65
N ASN A 213 16.86 -6.54 6.96
CA ASN A 213 16.65 -5.13 7.31
C ASN A 213 15.19 -4.70 7.08
N ILE A 214 14.56 -5.11 5.98
CA ILE A 214 13.14 -4.82 5.74
C ILE A 214 12.26 -5.48 6.82
N ARG A 215 12.55 -6.72 7.21
CA ARG A 215 11.87 -7.38 8.35
C ARG A 215 12.00 -6.56 9.63
N THR A 216 13.18 -5.98 9.88
CA THR A 216 13.41 -5.06 11.02
C THR A 216 12.56 -3.79 10.90
N PHE A 217 12.42 -3.22 9.71
CA PHE A 217 11.53 -2.08 9.48
C PHE A 217 10.06 -2.45 9.72
N PHE A 218 9.64 -3.62 9.27
CA PHE A 218 8.30 -4.12 9.53
C PHE A 218 8.02 -4.28 11.03
N ILE A 219 8.97 -4.85 11.79
CA ILE A 219 8.89 -4.97 13.26
C ILE A 219 8.74 -3.58 13.90
N ARG A 220 9.54 -2.59 13.49
CA ARG A 220 9.45 -1.21 14.01
C ARG A 220 8.12 -0.53 13.66
N ALA A 221 7.54 -0.84 12.50
CA ALA A 221 6.21 -0.35 12.14
C ALA A 221 5.15 -0.95 13.07
N LEU A 222 5.17 -2.27 13.29
CA LEU A 222 4.26 -2.92 14.25
C LEU A 222 4.44 -2.42 15.68
N ASP A 223 5.67 -2.20 16.11
CA ASP A 223 6.00 -1.64 17.43
C ASP A 223 5.38 -0.24 17.61
N GLY A 224 5.50 0.62 16.60
CA GLY A 224 4.85 1.93 16.61
C GLY A 224 3.32 1.85 16.60
N VAL A 225 2.74 0.84 15.93
CA VAL A 225 1.29 0.59 16.02
C VAL A 225 0.91 0.14 17.43
N ALA A 226 1.69 -0.72 18.08
CA ALA A 226 1.47 -1.14 19.45
C ALA A 226 1.48 0.07 20.41
N ASP A 227 2.48 0.95 20.29
CA ASP A 227 2.56 2.21 21.05
C ASP A 227 1.33 3.09 20.83
N ALA A 228 0.91 3.26 19.58
CA ALA A 228 -0.25 4.06 19.23
C ALA A 228 -1.54 3.45 19.80
N VAL A 229 -1.71 2.13 19.79
CA VAL A 229 -2.86 1.47 20.43
C VAL A 229 -2.84 1.75 21.93
N GLY A 230 -1.71 1.54 22.61
CA GLY A 230 -1.58 1.75 24.06
C GLY A 230 -1.76 3.21 24.51
N ASN A 231 -1.46 4.18 23.66
CA ASN A 231 -1.53 5.61 23.98
C ASN A 231 -2.97 6.13 24.06
N SER A 232 -3.38 6.63 25.24
CA SER A 232 -4.72 7.18 25.52
C SER A 232 -5.16 8.31 24.57
N ALA A 233 -4.24 9.06 23.97
CA ALA A 233 -4.56 10.09 22.98
C ALA A 233 -5.09 9.53 21.65
N THR A 234 -4.89 8.24 21.38
CA THR A 234 -5.42 7.60 20.16
C THR A 234 -6.92 7.42 20.27
N GLU A 235 -7.68 8.13 19.45
CA GLU A 235 -9.15 8.10 19.46
C GLU A 235 -9.75 6.77 18.99
N ARG A 236 -9.03 5.97 18.19
CA ARG A 236 -9.55 4.74 17.57
C ARG A 236 -8.54 3.59 17.60
N PRO A 237 -8.21 3.05 18.79
CA PRO A 237 -7.25 1.94 18.92
C PRO A 237 -7.72 0.67 18.20
N VAL A 238 -9.04 0.43 18.13
CA VAL A 238 -9.63 -0.73 17.44
C VAL A 238 -9.33 -0.72 15.94
N ASP A 239 -9.44 0.44 15.29
CA ASP A 239 -9.20 0.57 13.86
C ASP A 239 -7.74 0.22 13.52
N ARG A 240 -6.78 0.56 14.40
CA ARG A 240 -5.37 0.16 14.24
C ARG A 240 -5.17 -1.35 14.38
N LEU A 241 -5.82 -2.00 15.34
CA LEU A 241 -5.78 -3.47 15.45
C LEU A 241 -6.39 -4.15 14.22
N ALA A 242 -7.49 -3.59 13.69
CA ALA A 242 -8.13 -4.05 12.47
C ALA A 242 -7.22 -3.92 11.23
N ALA A 243 -6.41 -2.86 11.17
CA ALA A 243 -5.40 -2.68 10.13
C ALA A 243 -4.34 -3.78 10.15
N VAL A 244 -3.90 -4.20 11.35
CA VAL A 244 -2.82 -5.18 11.51
C VAL A 244 -3.27 -6.62 11.31
N TYR A 245 -4.49 -6.99 11.70
CA TYR A 245 -4.99 -8.37 11.61
C TYR A 245 -4.75 -9.08 10.26
N PRO A 246 -5.15 -8.53 9.10
CA PRO A 246 -4.90 -9.18 7.81
C PRO A 246 -3.41 -9.26 7.46
N VAL A 247 -2.61 -8.30 7.93
CA VAL A 247 -1.15 -8.27 7.70
C VAL A 247 -0.47 -9.34 8.53
N LEU A 248 -0.90 -9.57 9.78
CA LEU A 248 -0.38 -10.65 10.61
C LEU A 248 -0.60 -12.02 9.99
N ASN A 249 -1.72 -12.22 9.32
CA ASN A 249 -1.98 -13.48 8.64
C ASN A 249 -1.02 -13.71 7.47
N ALA A 250 -0.76 -12.68 6.67
CA ALA A 250 0.25 -12.73 5.60
C ALA A 250 1.67 -12.91 6.17
N LEU A 251 2.00 -12.19 7.23
CA LEU A 251 3.28 -12.30 7.93
C LEU A 251 3.52 -13.71 8.46
N ARG A 252 2.49 -14.38 8.97
CA ARG A 252 2.58 -15.76 9.43
C ARG A 252 2.91 -16.72 8.28
N ALA A 253 2.29 -16.54 7.13
CA ALA A 253 2.60 -17.32 5.93
C ALA A 253 4.07 -17.09 5.51
N TYR A 254 4.46 -15.82 5.35
CA TYR A 254 5.84 -15.43 5.04
C TYR A 254 6.85 -16.00 6.04
N PHE A 255 6.58 -15.92 7.35
CA PHE A 255 7.44 -16.47 8.39
C PHE A 255 7.65 -17.98 8.24
N LEU A 256 6.61 -18.74 7.89
CA LEU A 256 6.70 -20.19 7.72
C LEU A 256 7.51 -20.61 6.48
N GLU A 257 7.65 -19.73 5.49
CA GLU A 257 8.44 -19.95 4.28
C GLU A 257 9.94 -19.65 4.48
N LEU A 258 10.31 -18.94 5.54
CA LEU A 258 11.71 -18.64 5.86
C LEU A 258 12.49 -19.91 6.25
N GLY A 259 13.80 -19.89 6.00
CA GLY A 259 14.71 -20.92 6.50
C GLY A 259 14.79 -20.93 8.02
N SER A 260 15.03 -22.10 8.64
CA SER A 260 14.94 -22.25 10.11
C SER A 260 15.85 -21.32 10.92
N ALA A 261 17.03 -20.96 10.39
CA ALA A 261 17.91 -19.98 11.04
C ALA A 261 17.28 -18.57 11.03
N GLU A 262 16.68 -18.18 9.91
CA GLU A 262 15.99 -16.89 9.78
C GLU A 262 14.71 -16.84 10.60
N GLN A 263 13.94 -17.93 10.65
CA GLN A 263 12.76 -18.04 11.50
C GLN A 263 13.10 -17.81 12.97
N ARG A 264 14.21 -18.38 13.47
CA ARG A 264 14.66 -18.14 14.84
C ARG A 264 15.03 -16.68 15.08
N THR A 265 15.84 -16.08 14.20
CA THR A 265 16.26 -14.68 14.33
C THR A 265 15.07 -13.74 14.26
N PHE A 266 14.20 -13.91 13.27
CA PHE A 266 13.03 -13.08 13.08
C PHE A 266 12.00 -13.28 14.19
N GLY A 267 11.79 -14.52 14.63
CA GLY A 267 10.89 -14.87 15.73
C GLY A 267 11.30 -14.22 17.06
N ARG A 268 12.60 -14.20 17.38
CA ARG A 268 13.13 -13.52 18.59
C ARG A 268 12.82 -12.02 18.60
N GLN A 269 12.77 -11.38 17.43
CA GLN A 269 12.44 -9.96 17.33
C GLN A 269 10.92 -9.70 17.26
N LEU A 270 10.18 -10.56 16.56
CA LEU A 270 8.74 -10.42 16.36
C LEU A 270 7.94 -10.74 17.64
N GLY A 271 8.37 -11.73 18.41
CA GLY A 271 7.72 -12.14 19.67
C GLY A 271 7.44 -10.99 20.65
N PRO A 272 8.47 -10.21 21.05
CA PRO A 272 8.29 -9.03 21.90
C PRO A 272 7.27 -8.02 21.38
N VAL A 273 7.22 -7.80 20.07
CA VAL A 273 6.26 -6.86 19.48
C VAL A 273 4.84 -7.41 19.48
N LEU A 274 4.65 -8.70 19.21
CA LEU A 274 3.32 -9.34 19.34
C LEU A 274 2.83 -9.30 20.79
N GLN A 275 3.70 -9.57 21.77
CA GLN A 275 3.39 -9.43 23.19
C GLN A 275 2.97 -7.99 23.51
N LYS A 276 3.78 -7.00 23.10
CA LYS A 276 3.48 -5.59 23.34
C LYS A 276 2.14 -5.15 22.73
N MET A 277 1.80 -5.67 21.55
CA MET A 277 0.48 -5.40 20.96
C MET A 277 -0.66 -6.00 21.78
N LEU A 278 -0.48 -7.20 22.35
CA LEU A 278 -1.45 -7.82 23.25
C LEU A 278 -1.55 -7.06 24.59
N ASP A 279 -0.43 -6.57 25.13
CA ASP A 279 -0.41 -5.70 26.33
C ASP A 279 -1.13 -4.37 26.08
N ALA A 280 -1.01 -3.82 24.87
CA ALA A 280 -1.72 -2.60 24.47
C ALA A 280 -3.25 -2.79 24.47
N THR A 281 -3.76 -4.00 24.23
CA THR A 281 -5.20 -4.27 24.34
C THR A 281 -5.67 -4.37 25.80
N ASP A 282 -4.84 -4.86 26.73
CA ASP A 282 -5.15 -4.76 28.17
C ASP A 282 -5.09 -3.30 28.65
N THR A 283 -4.08 -2.55 28.20
CA THR A 283 -3.93 -1.13 28.55
C THR A 283 -5.19 -0.33 28.17
N ARG A 284 -5.76 -0.64 27.00
CA ARG A 284 -6.99 -0.02 26.48
C ARG A 284 -8.24 -0.88 26.63
N TRP A 285 -8.25 -1.79 27.60
CA TRP A 285 -9.31 -2.79 27.78
C TRP A 285 -10.71 -2.17 27.72
N ASP A 286 -10.98 -1.18 28.57
CA ASP A 286 -12.33 -0.60 28.72
C ASP A 286 -12.79 0.15 27.46
N ASP A 287 -11.90 0.91 26.83
CA ASP A 287 -12.18 1.62 25.58
C ASP A 287 -12.46 0.63 24.44
N ILE A 288 -11.62 -0.40 24.31
CA ILE A 288 -11.80 -1.38 23.24
C ILE A 288 -13.08 -2.20 23.49
N GLN A 289 -13.34 -2.66 24.72
CA GLN A 289 -14.49 -3.51 25.10
C GLN A 289 -15.84 -2.77 25.04
N SER A 290 -15.87 -1.45 25.25
CA SER A 290 -17.11 -0.66 25.27
C SER A 290 -17.68 -0.31 23.90
N ARG A 291 -16.88 -0.43 22.82
CA ARG A 291 -17.33 -0.07 21.46
C ARG A 291 -18.30 -1.12 20.88
N PRO A 292 -19.45 -0.71 20.30
CA PRO A 292 -20.37 -1.62 19.62
C PRO A 292 -19.66 -2.32 18.46
N ARG A 293 -19.77 -3.65 18.34
CA ARG A 293 -19.07 -4.41 17.30
C ARG A 293 -20.02 -5.26 16.45
N PRO A 294 -19.95 -5.13 15.12
CA PRO A 294 -20.56 -6.10 14.21
C PRO A 294 -19.77 -7.42 14.06
N ASP A 295 -18.46 -7.47 14.39
CA ASP A 295 -17.55 -8.48 13.82
C ASP A 295 -16.41 -9.03 14.71
N ASN A 296 -16.38 -8.72 16.01
CA ASN A 296 -15.40 -9.26 16.98
C ASN A 296 -13.90 -9.15 16.57
N GLN A 297 -13.53 -8.14 15.76
CA GLN A 297 -12.17 -8.00 15.22
C GLN A 297 -11.03 -8.06 16.25
N PRO A 298 -11.08 -7.37 17.41
CA PRO A 298 -10.01 -7.47 18.41
C PRO A 298 -9.82 -8.89 18.95
N GLY A 299 -10.90 -9.67 19.10
CA GLY A 299 -10.80 -11.06 19.54
C GLY A 299 -10.10 -11.95 18.50
N ASN A 300 -10.33 -11.68 17.20
CA ASN A 300 -9.66 -12.39 16.11
C ASN A 300 -8.16 -12.02 16.03
N PHE A 301 -7.83 -10.74 16.28
CA PHE A 301 -6.45 -10.30 16.42
C PHE A 301 -5.75 -11.02 17.58
N ILE A 302 -6.36 -11.02 18.76
CA ILE A 302 -5.81 -11.65 19.97
C ILE A 302 -5.51 -13.14 19.73
N GLU A 303 -6.47 -13.87 19.16
CA GLU A 303 -6.29 -15.29 18.85
C GLU A 303 -5.15 -15.53 17.84
N LEU A 304 -5.10 -14.72 16.77
CA LEU A 304 -4.07 -14.87 15.76
C LEU A 304 -2.68 -14.57 16.35
N ALA A 305 -2.56 -13.52 17.16
CA ALA A 305 -1.31 -13.16 17.83
C ALA A 305 -0.86 -14.26 18.80
N GLU A 306 -1.75 -14.83 19.61
CA GLU A 306 -1.45 -15.94 20.53
C GLU A 306 -0.99 -17.20 19.79
N ARG A 307 -1.69 -17.57 18.71
CA ARG A 307 -1.29 -18.72 17.86
C ARG A 307 0.05 -18.48 17.17
N PHE A 308 0.32 -17.24 16.76
CA PHE A 308 1.60 -16.90 16.15
C PHE A 308 2.73 -16.92 17.19
N LEU A 309 2.51 -16.39 18.40
CA LEU A 309 3.45 -16.53 19.51
C LEU A 309 3.77 -17.99 19.81
N SER A 310 2.76 -18.87 19.82
CA SER A 310 2.96 -20.33 19.97
C SER A 310 3.84 -20.93 18.87
N THR A 311 3.65 -20.48 17.62
CA THR A 311 4.46 -20.92 16.47
C THR A 311 5.90 -20.45 16.61
N ILE A 312 6.11 -19.17 16.97
CA ILE A 312 7.42 -18.59 17.21
C ILE A 312 8.12 -19.33 18.34
N ASP A 313 7.42 -19.59 19.45
CA ASP A 313 7.97 -20.25 20.63
C ASP A 313 8.52 -21.66 20.33
N ALA A 314 7.72 -22.45 19.60
CA ALA A 314 8.10 -23.79 19.17
C ALA A 314 9.38 -23.78 18.33
N ILE A 315 9.63 -22.72 17.56
CA ILE A 315 10.82 -22.60 16.71
C ILE A 315 12.02 -21.99 17.46
N VAL A 316 11.78 -20.97 18.30
CA VAL A 316 12.84 -20.22 18.99
C VAL A 316 13.42 -21.02 20.16
N ARG A 317 12.57 -21.65 20.98
CA ARG A 317 12.99 -22.40 22.18
C ARG A 317 12.84 -23.92 22.05
N GLY A 318 12.04 -24.42 21.11
CA GLY A 318 11.69 -25.84 21.06
C GLY A 318 10.82 -26.29 22.25
N GLY A 319 10.27 -25.34 23.00
CA GLY A 319 9.49 -25.57 24.21
C GLY A 319 8.01 -25.85 23.93
N ARG A 320 7.27 -26.19 24.99
CA ARG A 320 5.82 -26.20 24.96
C ARG A 320 5.31 -24.79 25.29
N PRO A 321 4.41 -24.21 24.48
CA PRO A 321 3.80 -22.93 24.80
C PRO A 321 2.96 -23.04 26.09
N PRO A 322 2.75 -21.93 26.81
CA PRO A 322 1.90 -21.92 27.99
C PRO A 322 0.46 -22.26 27.60
N SER A 323 -0.27 -22.90 28.52
CA SER A 323 -1.68 -23.21 28.30
C SER A 323 -2.53 -21.99 28.67
N THR A 324 -2.68 -21.08 27.71
CA THR A 324 -3.45 -19.82 27.84
C THR A 324 -4.69 -19.86 26.95
N GLN A 325 -5.65 -18.97 27.23
CA GLN A 325 -6.87 -18.82 26.43
C GLN A 325 -7.23 -17.34 26.29
N LEU A 326 -6.32 -16.52 25.76
CA LEU A 326 -6.48 -15.06 25.69
C LEU A 326 -7.80 -14.66 25.01
N ARG A 327 -8.17 -15.34 23.92
CA ARG A 327 -9.45 -15.09 23.23
C ARG A 327 -10.67 -15.37 24.12
N ALA A 328 -10.66 -16.48 24.87
CA ALA A 328 -11.79 -16.86 25.71
C ALA A 328 -11.93 -15.89 26.90
N ALA A 329 -10.82 -15.50 27.52
CA ALA A 329 -10.79 -14.48 28.57
C ALA A 329 -11.32 -13.13 28.04
N TRP A 330 -10.92 -12.73 26.82
CA TRP A 330 -11.42 -11.54 26.14
C TRP A 330 -12.93 -11.57 25.90
N GLN A 331 -13.47 -12.68 25.38
CA GLN A 331 -14.89 -12.84 25.07
C GLN A 331 -15.78 -12.90 26.32
N SER A 332 -15.29 -13.54 27.38
CA SER A 332 -15.97 -13.61 28.68
C SER A 332 -15.82 -12.34 29.52
N LYS A 333 -15.12 -11.31 29.00
CA LYS A 333 -14.78 -10.07 29.71
C LYS A 333 -14.03 -10.31 31.04
N ASN A 334 -13.31 -11.42 31.14
CA ASN A 334 -12.50 -11.76 32.31
C ASN A 334 -11.09 -11.15 32.16
N ARG A 335 -10.94 -9.89 32.58
CA ARG A 335 -9.67 -9.15 32.47
C ARG A 335 -8.55 -9.76 33.32
N ASP A 336 -8.88 -10.33 34.47
CA ASP A 336 -7.89 -10.93 35.37
C ASP A 336 -7.27 -12.18 34.75
N GLN A 337 -8.09 -13.07 34.16
CA GLN A 337 -7.58 -14.21 33.39
C GLN A 337 -6.78 -13.74 32.18
N TYR A 338 -7.24 -12.71 31.47
CA TYR A 338 -6.52 -12.16 30.33
C TYR A 338 -5.12 -11.68 30.73
N ARG A 339 -4.98 -10.97 31.85
CA ARG A 339 -3.69 -10.52 32.38
C ARG A 339 -2.79 -11.67 32.84
N ALA A 340 -3.36 -12.68 33.49
CA ALA A 340 -2.61 -13.87 33.87
C ALA A 340 -2.03 -14.59 32.64
N ASP A 341 -2.84 -14.72 31.58
CA ASP A 341 -2.41 -15.30 30.31
C ASP A 341 -1.31 -14.44 29.63
N LEU A 342 -1.45 -13.09 29.65
CA LEU A 342 -0.41 -12.19 29.14
C LEU A 342 0.90 -12.33 29.91
N GLN A 343 0.85 -12.43 31.24
CA GLN A 343 2.05 -12.59 32.07
C GLN A 343 2.77 -13.92 31.80
N ALA A 344 2.00 -14.99 31.54
CA ALA A 344 2.56 -16.27 31.13
C ALA A 344 3.33 -16.15 29.79
N TRP A 345 2.75 -15.45 28.80
CA TRP A 345 3.42 -15.18 27.53
C TRP A 345 4.62 -14.25 27.68
N GLN A 346 4.54 -13.23 28.53
CA GLN A 346 5.67 -12.33 28.76
C GLN A 346 6.87 -13.08 29.34
N SER A 347 6.64 -14.00 30.27
CA SER A 347 7.70 -14.86 30.83
C SER A 347 8.40 -15.70 29.75
N VAL A 348 7.64 -16.17 28.75
CA VAL A 348 8.17 -16.91 27.61
C VAL A 348 8.98 -16.00 26.69
N VAL A 349 8.40 -14.87 26.29
CA VAL A 349 9.01 -13.92 25.34
C VAL A 349 10.26 -13.26 25.92
N SER A 350 10.32 -13.00 27.22
CA SER A 350 11.53 -12.51 27.89
C SER A 350 12.70 -13.49 27.89
N SER A 351 12.45 -14.78 27.59
CA SER A 351 13.50 -15.81 27.47
C SER A 351 14.01 -16.03 26.04
N TYR A 352 13.48 -15.26 25.06
CA TYR A 352 13.80 -15.41 23.65
C TYR A 352 15.25 -15.12 23.31
#